data_AF-A0A5C8M8K2-F1
#
_entry.id   AF-A0A5C8M8K2-F1
#
_cell.length_a   1.000
_cell.length_b   1.000
_cell.length_c   1.000
_cell.angle_alpha   90.00
_cell.angle_beta   90.00
_cell.angle_gamma   90.00
#
_symmetry.space_group_name_H-M   'P 1'
#
loop_
_entity.id
_entity.type
_entity.pdbx_description
1 polymer ?
#
loop_
_entity_poly.entity_id
_entity_poly.type
_entity_poly.pdbx_seq_one_letter_code
_entity_poly.pdbx_strand_id
1 'polypeptide(L)'
;MKGRKQTGTIVSESKRDAVMKLRQKGIKVIEIAEVPQTLLTKEITFGKAVKLQDFVIFLRQFATLIKAGVSIVDSTRILAEQTESKALKKALMEVEE
;
A
#
# COMPACT_ATOMS: atom_id res chain seq x y z
N MET A 1 28.81 18.17 7.68
CA MET A 1 27.48 17.52 7.55
C MET A 1 27.44 16.27 8.42
N LYS A 2 26.67 16.27 9.52
CA LYS A 2 26.51 15.07 10.36
C LYS A 2 25.50 14.14 9.67
N GLY A 3 25.97 13.15 8.92
CA GLY A 3 25.11 12.09 8.42
C GLY A 3 24.54 11.30 9.60
N ARG A 4 23.21 11.24 9.74
CA ARG A 4 22.57 10.36 10.73
C ARG A 4 22.64 8.93 10.21
N LYS A 5 23.20 8.02 11.01
CA LYS A 5 23.12 6.59 10.72
C LYS A 5 21.67 6.16 10.90
N GLN A 6 21.11 5.50 9.90
CA GLN A 6 19.75 4.94 9.94
C GLN A 6 19.83 3.46 9.60
N THR A 7 19.10 2.65 10.37
CA THR A 7 18.93 1.22 10.15
C THR A 7 17.48 0.95 9.78
N GLY A 8 17.26 -0.01 8.88
CA GLY A 8 15.92 -0.39 8.45
C GLY A 8 15.96 -1.52 7.42
N THR A 9 14.76 -1.96 7.02
CA THR A 9 14.57 -3.02 6.03
C THR A 9 13.88 -2.43 4.80
N ILE A 10 14.24 -2.92 3.62
CA ILE A 10 13.60 -2.53 2.35
C ILE A 10 13.25 -3.78 1.55
N VAL A 11 12.05 -3.82 1.01
CA VAL A 11 11.62 -4.89 0.09
C VAL A 11 12.07 -4.53 -1.32
N SER A 12 12.77 -5.44 -1.98
CA SER A 12 13.33 -5.26 -3.31
C SER A 12 13.56 -6.60 -4.00
N GLU A 13 13.55 -6.60 -5.32
CA GLU A 13 13.68 -7.83 -6.13
C GLU A 13 15.14 -8.34 -6.18
N SER A 14 16.10 -7.46 -5.92
CA SER A 14 17.52 -7.82 -5.82
C SER A 14 18.28 -6.83 -4.95
N LYS A 15 19.50 -7.21 -4.51
CA LYS A 15 20.40 -6.28 -3.79
C LYS A 15 20.70 -5.02 -4.61
N ARG A 16 20.81 -5.14 -5.94
CA ARG A 16 21.04 -4.00 -6.84
C ARG A 16 19.85 -3.04 -6.84
N ASP A 17 18.62 -3.57 -6.90
CA ASP A 17 17.39 -2.79 -6.81
C ASP A 17 17.26 -2.07 -5.45
N ALA A 18 17.56 -2.76 -4.35
CA ALA A 18 17.56 -2.17 -3.01
C ALA A 18 18.54 -0.99 -2.89
N VAL A 19 19.76 -1.15 -3.41
CA VAL A 19 20.77 -0.06 -3.42
C VAL A 19 20.30 1.12 -4.26
N MET A 20 19.67 0.89 -5.42
CA MET A 20 19.14 1.98 -6.26
C MET A 20 18.02 2.74 -5.55
N LYS A 21 17.07 2.04 -4.91
CA LYS A 21 16.00 2.66 -4.12
C LYS A 21 16.54 3.47 -2.95
N LEU A 22 17.54 2.95 -2.23
CA LEU A 22 18.17 3.69 -1.12
C LEU A 22 18.91 4.94 -1.60
N ARG A 23 19.60 4.86 -2.75
CA ARG A 23 20.23 6.03 -3.37
C ARG A 23 19.22 7.10 -3.82
N GLN A 24 18.09 6.70 -4.40
CA GLN A 24 17.01 7.63 -4.75
C GLN A 24 16.45 8.36 -3.52
N LYS A 25 16.44 7.69 -2.36
CA LYS A 25 16.06 8.28 -1.07
C LYS A 25 17.18 9.13 -0.43
N GLY A 26 18.31 9.34 -1.11
CA GLY A 26 19.45 10.10 -0.59
C GLY A 26 20.25 9.37 0.50
N ILE A 27 20.04 8.06 0.66
CA ILE A 27 20.69 7.24 1.69
C ILE A 27 21.92 6.55 1.08
N LYS A 28 23.09 6.81 1.67
CA LYS A 28 24.32 6.10 1.31
C LYS A 28 24.38 4.76 2.05
N VAL A 29 24.38 3.66 1.29
CA VAL A 29 24.49 2.30 1.83
C VAL A 29 25.88 2.08 2.43
N ILE A 30 25.94 1.74 3.72
CA ILE A 30 27.17 1.35 4.42
C ILE A 30 27.30 -0.18 4.43
N GLU A 31 26.19 -0.86 4.68
CA GLU A 31 26.09 -2.31 4.75
C GLU A 31 24.70 -2.73 4.28
N ILE A 32 24.60 -3.83 3.54
CA ILE A 32 23.32 -4.41 3.11
C ILE A 32 23.42 -5.93 3.18
N ALA A 33 22.53 -6.53 3.97
CA ALA A 33 22.38 -7.97 4.08
C ALA A 33 20.99 -8.38 3.57
N GLU A 34 20.91 -9.53 2.93
CA GLU A 34 19.64 -10.10 2.51
C GLU A 34 18.98 -10.76 3.73
N VAL A 35 17.76 -10.35 4.04
CA VAL A 35 16.98 -10.96 5.11
C VAL A 35 16.15 -12.07 4.49
N PRO A 36 16.40 -13.36 4.82
CA PRO A 36 15.64 -14.46 4.26
C PRO A 36 14.18 -14.36 4.68
N GLN A 37 13.26 -14.66 3.75
CA GLN A 37 11.81 -14.64 4.00
C GLN A 37 11.37 -15.84 4.87
N THR A 38 11.61 -15.76 6.17
CA THR A 38 11.04 -16.67 7.18
C THR A 38 9.61 -16.28 7.57
N LEU A 39 8.86 -17.16 8.23
CA LEU A 39 7.52 -16.84 8.76
C LEU A 39 7.52 -15.63 9.72
N LEU A 40 8.64 -15.37 10.41
CA LEU A 40 8.83 -14.23 11.32
C LEU A 40 9.16 -12.92 10.60
N THR A 41 9.75 -13.00 9.41
CA THR A 41 10.11 -11.84 8.57
C THR A 41 9.14 -11.63 7.41
N LYS A 42 8.18 -12.54 7.23
CA LYS A 42 7.05 -12.36 6.32
C LYS A 42 6.16 -11.32 6.97
N GLU A 43 5.84 -10.27 6.23
CA GLU A 43 4.73 -9.40 6.60
C GLU A 43 3.46 -10.25 6.55
N ILE A 44 3.08 -10.82 7.70
CA ILE A 44 1.82 -11.51 7.86
C ILE A 44 0.78 -10.41 7.87
N THR A 45 0.22 -10.10 6.70
CA THR A 45 -0.93 -9.21 6.59
C THR A 45 -2.10 -9.89 7.31
N PHE A 46 -2.27 -9.60 8.60
CA PHE A 46 -3.44 -10.00 9.38
C PHE A 46 -4.65 -9.21 8.85
N GLY A 47 -5.29 -9.74 7.82
CA GLY A 47 -6.45 -9.15 7.18
C GLY A 47 -7.05 -10.13 6.19
N LYS A 48 -8.38 -10.25 6.18
CA LYS A 48 -9.05 -11.01 5.11
C LYS A 48 -8.87 -10.24 3.81
N ALA A 49 -8.58 -10.94 2.72
CA ALA A 49 -8.64 -10.33 1.39
C ALA A 49 -10.03 -9.75 1.13
N VAL A 50 -10.11 -8.73 0.26
CA VAL A 50 -11.40 -8.18 -0.18
C VAL A 50 -12.19 -9.30 -0.85
N LYS A 51 -13.43 -9.51 -0.40
CA LYS A 51 -14.32 -10.49 -1.03
C LYS A 51 -14.74 -9.97 -2.39
N LEU A 52 -14.87 -10.89 -3.36
CA LEU A 52 -15.32 -10.54 -4.71
C LEU A 52 -16.66 -9.80 -4.70
N GLN A 53 -17.61 -10.23 -3.86
CA GLN A 53 -18.92 -9.60 -3.74
C GLN A 53 -18.82 -8.13 -3.31
N ASP A 54 -18.03 -7.83 -2.29
CA ASP A 54 -17.83 -6.46 -1.79
C ASP A 54 -17.22 -5.57 -2.89
N PHE A 55 -16.27 -6.13 -3.64
CA PHE A 55 -15.63 -5.42 -4.74
C PHE A 55 -16.59 -5.13 -5.91
N VAL A 56 -17.43 -6.10 -6.28
CA VAL A 56 -18.45 -5.92 -7.31
C VAL A 56 -19.48 -4.84 -6.91
N ILE A 57 -19.88 -4.81 -5.64
CA ILE A 57 -20.80 -3.78 -5.11
C ILE A 57 -20.14 -2.41 -5.20
N PHE A 58 -18.90 -2.27 -4.75
CA PHE A 58 -18.12 -1.04 -4.86
C PHE A 58 -18.07 -0.54 -6.31
N LEU A 59 -17.72 -1.40 -7.28
CA LEU A 59 -17.62 -1.00 -8.69
C LEU A 59 -18.95 -0.49 -9.25
N ARG A 60 -20.08 -1.10 -8.88
CA ARG A 60 -21.41 -0.67 -9.34
C ARG A 60 -21.77 0.71 -8.78
N GLN A 61 -21.54 0.91 -7.47
CA GLN A 61 -21.82 2.18 -6.81
C GLN A 61 -20.88 3.28 -7.31
N PHE A 62 -19.60 2.98 -7.46
CA PHE A 62 -18.60 3.88 -8.00
C PHE A 62 -18.97 4.34 -9.41
N ALA A 63 -19.30 3.41 -10.31
CA ALA A 63 -19.75 3.75 -11.66
C ALA A 63 -21.00 4.65 -11.67
N THR A 64 -21.88 4.52 -10.68
CA THR A 64 -23.09 5.35 -10.55
C THR A 64 -22.72 6.78 -10.16
N LEU A 65 -21.83 6.95 -9.17
CA LEU A 65 -21.36 8.26 -8.73
C LEU A 65 -20.59 9.01 -9.83
N ILE A 66 -19.71 8.32 -10.54
CA ILE A 66 -18.98 8.89 -11.68
C ILE A 66 -19.95 9.34 -12.78
N LYS A 67 -20.98 8.54 -13.11
CA LYS A 67 -22.03 8.92 -14.07
C LYS A 67 -22.85 10.12 -13.60
N ALA A 68 -23.03 10.29 -12.30
CA ALA A 68 -23.70 11.44 -11.70
C ALA A 68 -22.81 12.69 -11.62
N GLY A 69 -21.56 12.63 -12.10
CA GLY A 69 -20.63 13.75 -12.11
C GLY A 69 -19.88 13.97 -10.79
N VAL A 70 -19.94 13.02 -9.86
CA VAL A 70 -19.15 13.07 -8.63
C VAL A 70 -17.68 12.80 -8.96
N SER A 71 -16.76 13.54 -8.34
CA SER A 71 -15.33 13.39 -8.57
C SER A 71 -14.85 11.98 -8.20
N ILE A 72 -13.75 11.52 -8.80
CA ILE A 72 -13.15 10.21 -8.48
C ILE A 72 -12.72 10.14 -7.01
N VAL A 73 -12.16 11.24 -6.50
CA VAL A 73 -11.69 11.35 -5.11
C VAL A 73 -12.89 11.27 -4.16
N ASP A 74 -13.93 12.07 -4.38
CA ASP A 74 -15.14 12.03 -3.53
C ASP A 74 -15.88 10.71 -3.64
N SER A 75 -15.98 10.13 -4.83
CA SER A 75 -16.63 8.83 -5.03
C SER A 75 -15.90 7.72 -4.26
N THR A 76 -14.57 7.75 -4.27
CA THR A 76 -13.75 6.81 -3.49
C THR A 76 -13.97 7.00 -2.00
N ARG A 77 -13.89 8.24 -1.51
CA ARG A 77 -14.10 8.59 -0.09
C ARG A 77 -15.48 8.18 0.42
N ILE A 78 -16.54 8.54 -0.30
CA ILE A 78 -17.93 8.21 0.05
C ILE A 78 -18.10 6.69 0.20
N LEU A 79 -17.57 5.91 -0.75
CA LEU A 79 -17.72 4.45 -0.72
C LEU A 79 -16.80 3.78 0.31
N ALA A 80 -15.64 4.38 0.61
CA ALA A 80 -14.78 3.94 1.71
C ALA A 80 -15.46 4.12 3.08
N GLU A 81 -16.21 5.22 3.26
CA GLU A 81 -16.99 5.46 4.47
C GLU A 81 -18.17 4.48 4.60
N GLN A 82 -18.82 4.14 3.48
CA GLN A 82 -20.03 3.29 3.43
C GLN A 82 -19.77 1.77 3.41
N THR A 83 -18.57 1.31 3.03
CA THR A 83 -18.32 -0.13 2.91
C THR A 83 -18.23 -0.82 4.28
N GLU A 84 -18.92 -1.94 4.44
CA GLU A 84 -18.82 -2.82 5.62
C GLU A 84 -17.55 -3.70 5.59
N SER A 85 -16.91 -3.79 4.42
CA SER A 85 -15.72 -4.62 4.22
C SER A 85 -14.49 -3.89 4.75
N LYS A 86 -14.04 -4.27 5.95
CA LYS A 86 -12.86 -3.65 6.61
C LYS A 86 -11.61 -3.64 5.73
N ALA A 87 -11.40 -4.71 4.96
CA ALA A 87 -10.26 -4.84 4.05
C ALA A 87 -10.37 -3.85 2.87
N LEU A 88 -11.57 -3.72 2.31
CA LEU A 88 -11.82 -2.79 1.21
C LEU A 88 -11.73 -1.35 1.70
N LYS A 89 -12.33 -1.03 2.86
CA LYS A 89 -12.24 0.28 3.50
C LYS A 89 -10.79 0.74 3.64
N LYS A 90 -9.94 -0.14 4.19
CA LYS A 90 -8.51 0.14 4.35
C LYS A 90 -7.84 0.43 3.00
N ALA A 91 -8.07 -0.43 2.01
CA ALA A 91 -7.49 -0.26 0.68
C ALA A 91 -7.97 1.04 0.00
N LEU A 92 -9.24 1.41 0.14
CA LEU A 92 -9.76 2.65 -0.45
C LEU A 92 -9.21 3.90 0.24
N MET A 93 -9.02 3.86 1.57
CA MET A 93 -8.38 4.96 2.31
C MET A 93 -6.91 5.15 1.92
N GLU A 94 -6.17 4.05 1.69
CA GLU A 94 -4.78 4.11 1.20
C GLU A 94 -4.66 4.69 -0.21
N VAL A 95 -5.72 4.63 -1.02
CA VAL A 95 -5.76 5.20 -2.39
C VAL A 95 -6.19 6.66 -2.39
N GLU A 96 -6.89 7.12 -1.34
CA GLU A 96 -7.30 8.52 -1.17
C GLU A 96 -6.13 9.43 -0.73
N GLU A 97 -5.17 8.89 0.04
CA GLU A 97 -3.91 9.58 0.43
C GLU A 97 -2.95 9.82 -0.74
#